data_AF-A0A499UNP5-F1
#
_entry.id   AF-A0A499UNP5-F1
#
_cell.length_a   1.000
_cell.length_b   1.000
_cell.length_c   1.000
_cell.angle_alpha   90.00
_cell.angle_beta   90.00
_cell.angle_gamma   90.00
#
_symmetry.space_group_name_H-M   'P 1'
#
loop_
_entity.id
_entity.type
_entity.pdbx_description
1 polymer ?
#
loop_
_entity_poly.entity_id
_entity_poly.type
_entity_poly.pdbx_seq_one_letter_code
_entity_poly.pdbx_strand_id
1 'polypeptide(L)'
;MEDPAEDPTEVTRAHSEAFQGRMIETPSASMALNKHKGLRRFFRWLTQDEEEIDRSPMERVRQPKTVKELIPVIRDDDTNHGKAAASRVRFGPKAARPVRRGERCACASVAA
;
A
#
# COMPACT_ATOMS: atom_id res chain seq x y z
N MET A 1 20.13 -16.14 9.43
CA MET A 1 19.19 -15.01 9.37
C MET A 1 19.87 -14.01 8.46
N GLU A 2 19.32 -13.80 7.27
CA GLU A 2 19.90 -12.88 6.28
C GLU A 2 19.86 -11.45 6.88
N ASP A 3 20.97 -10.73 6.75
CA ASP A 3 21.12 -9.39 7.30
C ASP A 3 20.16 -8.42 6.56
N PRO A 4 19.39 -7.58 7.27
CA PRO A 4 18.46 -6.68 6.60
C PRO A 4 19.25 -5.63 5.82
N ALA A 5 19.05 -5.59 4.50
CA ALA A 5 19.60 -4.54 3.65
C ALA A 5 19.32 -3.15 4.24
N GLU A 6 20.37 -2.40 4.51
CA GLU A 6 20.30 -1.06 5.09
C GLU A 6 20.09 0.00 4.00
N ASP A 7 20.53 -0.30 2.78
CA ASP A 7 20.36 0.53 1.59
C ASP A 7 19.30 -0.03 0.62
N PRO A 8 18.45 0.82 -0.01
CA PRO A 8 17.43 0.38 -0.96
C PRO A 8 18.00 -0.30 -2.23
N THR A 9 19.24 -0.03 -2.62
CA THR A 9 19.91 -0.65 -3.78
C THR A 9 20.36 -2.08 -3.51
N GLU A 10 20.57 -2.43 -2.24
CA GLU A 10 20.94 -3.78 -1.80
C GLU A 10 19.72 -4.71 -1.66
N VAL A 11 18.51 -4.18 -1.85
CA VAL A 11 17.29 -4.97 -1.73
C VAL A 11 17.20 -5.98 -2.85
N THR A 12 17.33 -7.26 -2.51
CA THR A 12 17.17 -8.35 -3.46
C THR A 12 15.70 -8.78 -3.59
N ARG A 13 15.45 -9.61 -4.61
CA ARG A 13 14.18 -10.32 -4.77
C ARG A 13 13.84 -11.17 -3.54
N ALA A 14 14.84 -11.82 -2.94
CA ALA A 14 14.66 -12.68 -1.77
C ALA A 14 14.10 -11.90 -0.59
N HIS A 15 14.63 -10.70 -0.33
CA HIS A 15 14.09 -9.79 0.69
C HIS A 15 12.61 -9.46 0.44
N SER A 16 12.25 -9.14 -0.82
CA SER A 16 10.87 -8.80 -1.20
C SER A 16 9.88 -9.97 -1.07
N GLU A 17 10.33 -11.19 -1.37
CA GLU A 17 9.54 -12.41 -1.23
C GLU A 17 9.40 -12.85 0.23
N ALA A 18 10.50 -12.80 1.01
CA ALA A 18 10.47 -13.05 2.44
C ALA A 18 9.57 -12.06 3.17
N PHE A 19 9.64 -10.77 2.81
CA PHE A 19 8.74 -9.75 3.33
C PHE A 19 7.28 -10.01 2.96
N GLN A 20 6.99 -10.49 1.76
CA GLN A 20 5.63 -10.85 1.39
C GLN A 20 5.12 -12.11 2.09
N GLY A 21 5.98 -13.12 2.30
CA GLY A 21 5.66 -14.31 3.08
C GLY A 21 5.23 -13.96 4.51
N ARG A 22 6.05 -13.19 5.24
CA ARG A 22 5.68 -12.72 6.60
C ARG A 22 4.41 -11.87 6.62
N MET A 23 4.14 -11.13 5.53
CA MET A 23 2.94 -10.30 5.40
C MET A 23 1.67 -11.11 5.12
N ILE A 24 1.77 -12.36 4.70
CA ILE A 24 0.64 -13.27 4.59
C ILE A 24 0.42 -14.01 5.91
N GLU A 25 1.51 -14.30 6.63
CA GLU A 25 1.48 -15.05 7.89
C GLU A 25 1.07 -14.20 9.10
N THR A 26 1.54 -12.95 9.18
CA THR A 26 1.35 -12.09 10.37
C THR A 26 0.12 -11.17 10.22
N PRO A 27 -0.06 -10.41 9.11
CA PRO A 27 -1.29 -9.68 8.79
C PRO A 27 -2.14 -10.32 7.68
N SER A 28 -3.29 -9.73 7.37
CA SER A 28 -4.23 -10.24 6.35
C SER A 28 -3.71 -10.10 4.92
N ALA A 29 -4.18 -10.96 4.00
CA ALA A 29 -3.84 -10.91 2.57
C ALA A 29 -4.06 -9.53 1.91
N SER A 30 -5.05 -8.76 2.40
CA SER A 30 -5.29 -7.40 1.92
C SER A 30 -4.14 -6.45 2.24
N MET A 31 -3.49 -6.60 3.39
CA MET A 31 -2.31 -5.81 3.74
C MET A 31 -1.11 -6.19 2.87
N ALA A 32 -0.90 -7.48 2.62
CA ALA A 32 0.14 -7.96 1.71
C ALA A 32 -0.01 -7.35 0.31
N LEU A 33 -1.23 -7.30 -0.24
CA LEU A 33 -1.51 -6.68 -1.54
C LEU A 33 -1.21 -5.18 -1.55
N ASN A 34 -1.64 -4.46 -0.51
CA ASN A 34 -1.39 -3.03 -0.40
C ASN A 34 0.11 -2.72 -0.33
N LYS A 35 0.87 -3.49 0.46
CA LYS A 35 2.32 -3.33 0.57
C LYS A 35 3.04 -3.70 -0.73
N HIS A 36 2.63 -4.77 -1.42
CA HIS A 36 3.16 -5.12 -2.74
C HIS A 36 3.01 -3.96 -3.74
N LYS A 37 1.84 -3.33 -3.81
CA LYS A 37 1.60 -2.18 -4.70
C LYS A 37 2.49 -0.97 -4.35
N GLY A 38 2.67 -0.71 -3.06
CA GLY A 38 3.57 0.33 -2.55
C GLY A 38 5.01 0.10 -2.98
N LEU A 39 5.55 -1.09 -2.71
CA LEU A 39 6.92 -1.48 -3.09
C LEU A 39 7.13 -1.39 -4.60
N ARG A 40 6.17 -1.86 -5.40
CA ARG A 40 6.25 -1.76 -6.87
C ARG A 40 6.20 -0.32 -7.39
N ARG A 41 5.56 0.61 -6.67
CA ARG A 41 5.63 2.05 -7.02
C ARG A 41 6.97 2.64 -6.61
N PHE A 42 7.46 2.32 -5.43
CA PHE A 42 8.73 2.81 -4.90
C PHE A 42 9.92 2.42 -5.77
N PHE A 43 10.11 1.12 -6.04
CA PHE A 43 11.21 0.67 -6.88
C PHE A 43 11.09 1.12 -8.33
N ARG A 44 9.88 1.40 -8.81
CA ARG A 44 9.72 2.01 -10.13
C ARG A 44 10.24 3.44 -10.15
N TRP A 45 9.98 4.20 -9.09
CA TRP A 45 10.51 5.56 -8.94
C TRP A 45 12.04 5.54 -8.84
N LEU A 46 12.62 4.62 -8.07
CA LEU A 46 14.08 4.44 -8.03
C LEU A 46 14.69 4.12 -9.39
N THR A 47 14.02 3.30 -10.21
CA THR A 47 14.52 2.98 -11.57
C THR A 47 14.30 4.12 -12.57
N GLN A 48 13.21 4.87 -12.48
CA GLN A 48 12.78 5.79 -13.55
C GLN A 48 13.11 7.27 -13.28
N ASP A 49 13.04 7.69 -12.02
CA ASP A 49 13.17 9.09 -11.64
C ASP A 49 14.56 9.35 -11.03
N GLU A 50 15.04 8.47 -10.17
CA GLU A 50 16.37 8.60 -9.53
C GLU A 50 17.50 7.87 -10.28
N GLU A 51 17.18 6.91 -11.16
CA GLU A 51 18.15 6.06 -11.87
C GLU A 51 19.17 5.34 -10.95
N GLU A 52 18.84 5.19 -9.66
CA GLU A 52 19.74 4.61 -8.64
C GLU A 52 19.87 3.07 -8.78
N ILE A 53 18.90 2.44 -9.47
CA ILE A 53 18.90 1.00 -9.75
C ILE A 53 18.53 0.71 -11.20
N ASP A 54 19.28 -0.18 -11.85
CA ASP A 54 19.02 -0.59 -13.24
C ASP A 54 17.74 -1.43 -13.39
N ARG A 55 17.41 -2.22 -12.35
CA ARG A 55 16.33 -3.20 -12.41
C ARG A 55 15.59 -3.29 -11.09
N SER A 56 14.26 -3.21 -11.17
CA SER A 56 13.41 -3.35 -9.99
C SER A 56 13.47 -4.78 -9.40
N PRO A 57 13.76 -4.93 -8.09
CA PRO A 57 13.69 -6.21 -7.38
C PRO A 57 12.29 -6.86 -7.41
N MET A 58 11.27 -6.04 -7.66
CA MET A 58 9.86 -6.43 -7.72
C MET A 58 9.40 -6.92 -9.10
N GLU A 59 10.24 -6.89 -10.13
CA GLU A 59 9.82 -7.22 -11.51
C GLU A 59 9.27 -8.65 -11.65
N ARG A 60 9.85 -9.60 -10.93
CA ARG A 60 9.49 -11.02 -10.98
C ARG A 60 8.72 -11.52 -9.75
N VAL A 61 8.38 -10.62 -8.83
CA VAL A 61 7.71 -11.01 -7.59
C VAL A 61 6.21 -11.12 -7.81
N ARG A 62 5.64 -12.27 -7.45
CA ARG A 62 4.23 -12.54 -7.68
C ARG A 62 3.35 -11.72 -6.73
N GLN A 63 2.31 -11.09 -7.29
CA GLN A 63 1.32 -10.38 -6.49
C GLN A 63 0.52 -11.37 -5.62
N PRO A 64 0.34 -11.08 -4.31
CA PRO A 64 -0.49 -11.89 -3.44
C PRO A 64 -1.97 -11.81 -3.86
N LYS A 65 -2.65 -12.95 -3.83
CA LYS A 65 -4.08 -13.04 -4.17
C LYS A 65 -4.92 -12.76 -2.92
N THR A 66 -5.84 -11.81 -3.02
CA THR A 66 -6.83 -11.55 -1.97
C THR A 66 -8.13 -12.26 -2.32
N VAL A 67 -8.58 -13.15 -1.45
CA VAL A 67 -9.96 -13.67 -1.50
C VAL A 67 -10.89 -12.53 -1.06
N LYS A 68 -11.98 -12.32 -1.81
CA LYS A 68 -13.01 -11.35 -1.43
C LYS A 68 -13.95 -12.02 -0.44
N GLU A 69 -13.77 -11.73 0.84
CA GLU A 69 -14.79 -12.01 1.85
C GLU A 69 -15.99 -11.09 1.61
N LEU A 70 -17.18 -11.67 1.54
CA LEU A 70 -18.42 -10.90 1.45
C LEU A 70 -18.63 -10.20 2.79
N ILE A 71 -18.53 -8.88 2.81
CA ILE A 71 -18.87 -8.09 4.00
C ILE A 71 -20.38 -8.23 4.20
N PRO A 72 -20.84 -8.69 5.39
CA PRO A 72 -22.27 -8.77 5.68
C PRO A 72 -22.90 -7.38 5.58
N VAL A 73 -23.89 -7.24 4.71
CA VAL A 73 -24.68 -6.01 4.58
C VAL A 73 -25.75 -6.02 5.66
N ILE A 74 -25.64 -5.13 6.63
CA ILE A 74 -26.65 -4.91 7.67
C ILE A 74 -27.90 -4.35 6.97
N ARG A 75 -29.07 -4.98 7.20
CA ARG A 75 -30.35 -4.50 6.68
C ARG A 75 -30.91 -3.39 7.57
N ASP A 76 -31.83 -2.59 7.05
CA ASP A 76 -32.38 -1.43 7.77
C ASP A 76 -33.05 -1.80 9.10
N ASP A 77 -33.71 -2.98 9.18
CA ASP A 77 -34.30 -3.51 10.41
C ASP A 77 -33.26 -3.80 11.52
N ASP A 78 -32.07 -4.31 11.15
CA ASP A 78 -30.99 -4.60 12.09
C ASP A 78 -30.31 -3.32 12.61
N THR A 79 -30.50 -2.19 11.93
CA THR A 79 -29.94 -0.89 12.30
C THR A 79 -30.57 -0.33 13.58
N ASN A 80 -31.79 -0.75 13.92
CA ASN A 80 -32.51 -0.22 15.09
C ASN A 80 -31.96 -0.75 16.43
N HIS A 81 -31.35 -1.93 16.45
CA HIS A 81 -30.61 -2.46 17.61
C HIS A 81 -29.27 -1.72 17.83
N GLY A 82 -28.63 -1.24 16.77
CA GLY A 82 -27.32 -0.56 16.82
C GLY A 82 -27.34 0.90 17.29
N LYS A 83 -28.52 1.54 17.39
CA LYS A 83 -28.61 2.95 17.82
C LYS A 83 -28.28 3.18 19.30
N ALA A 84 -28.32 2.14 20.13
CA ALA A 84 -27.97 2.24 21.55
C ALA A 84 -26.44 2.31 21.82
N ALA A 85 -25.60 1.93 20.85
CA ALA A 85 -24.14 1.88 20.98
C ALA A 85 -23.40 2.89 20.09
N ALA A 86 -24.08 3.92 19.56
CA ALA A 86 -23.48 4.94 18.71
C ALA A 86 -22.64 5.93 19.53
N SER A 87 -21.46 5.51 20.00
CA SER A 87 -20.41 6.42 20.44
C SER A 87 -19.88 7.20 19.23
N ARG A 88 -20.50 8.35 18.95
CA ARG A 88 -19.99 9.53 18.22
C ARG A 88 -18.81 9.31 17.26
N VAL A 89 -18.95 8.47 16.23
CA VAL A 89 -18.06 8.50 15.06
C VAL A 89 -18.60 9.56 14.10
N ARG A 90 -17.93 10.71 14.06
CA ARG A 90 -18.20 11.77 13.09
C ARG A 90 -17.38 11.46 11.83
N PHE A 91 -18.01 10.91 10.79
CA PHE A 91 -17.43 10.96 9.45
C PHE A 91 -17.56 12.41 8.94
N GLY A 92 -16.46 13.16 8.99
CA GLY A 92 -16.39 14.46 8.33
C GLY A 92 -16.48 14.30 6.82
N PRO A 93 -16.94 15.33 6.08
CA PRO A 93 -16.87 15.30 4.62
C PRO A 93 -15.42 15.02 4.24
N LYS A 94 -15.17 14.02 3.38
CA LYS A 94 -13.87 13.89 2.76
C LYS A 94 -13.64 15.18 2.00
N ALA A 95 -12.84 16.08 2.58
CA ALA A 95 -12.37 17.26 1.87
C ALA A 95 -11.59 16.73 0.66
N ALA A 96 -12.25 16.74 -0.50
CA ALA A 96 -11.53 16.68 -1.76
C ALA A 96 -10.67 17.94 -1.74
N ARG A 97 -9.40 17.81 -1.35
CA ARG A 97 -8.43 18.89 -1.55
C ARG A 97 -8.47 19.16 -3.06
N PRO A 98 -8.91 20.33 -3.52
CA PRO A 98 -8.91 20.62 -4.93
C PRO A 98 -7.45 20.59 -5.38
N VAL A 99 -7.09 19.60 -6.21
CA VAL A 99 -5.81 19.66 -6.92
C VAL A 99 -5.97 20.82 -7.90
N ARG A 100 -5.34 21.96 -7.63
CA ARG A 100 -5.41 23.08 -8.55
C ARG A 100 -4.72 22.62 -9.83
N ARG A 101 -5.44 22.67 -10.97
CA ARG A 101 -4.82 22.48 -12.29
C ARG A 101 -3.69 23.51 -12.42
N GLY A 102 -2.45 23.06 -12.28
CA GLY A 102 -1.27 23.92 -12.38
C GLY A 102 -0.19 23.67 -11.31
N GLU A 103 -0.52 23.10 -10.15
CA GLU A 103 0.49 22.68 -9.19
C GLU A 103 0.96 21.28 -9.58
N ARG A 104 2.10 21.19 -10.28
CA ARG A 104 2.85 19.95 -10.37
C ARG A 104 3.09 19.46 -8.94
N CYS A 105 2.88 18.16 -8.72
CA CYS A 105 3.28 17.51 -7.49
C CYS A 105 4.74 17.91 -7.19
N ALA A 106 5.05 18.32 -5.96
CA ALA A 106 6.37 18.81 -5.57
C ALA A 106 7.53 17.77 -5.77
N CYS A 107 7.23 16.57 -6.27
CA CYS A 107 8.23 15.67 -6.86
C CYS A 107 8.96 16.27 -8.07
N ALA A 108 8.43 17.30 -8.75
CA ALA A 108 9.04 17.88 -9.94
C ALA A 108 10.10 18.97 -9.65
N SER A 109 10.72 18.99 -8.47
CA SER A 109 11.74 19.99 -8.08
C SER A 109 13.09 19.41 -7.64
N VAL A 110 13.31 18.09 -7.76
CA VAL A 110 14.67 17.53 -7.68
C VAL A 110 15.09 17.14 -9.10
N ALA A 111 15.47 18.16 -9.86
CA ALA A 111 16.26 18.03 -11.06
C ALA A 111 17.09 19.32 -11.12
N ALA A 112 18.36 19.21 -10.72
CA ALA A 112 19.38 20.19 -11.04
C ALA A 112 19.84 19.97 -12.49
#